data_AF-A0A1X1XBL4-F1
#
_entry.id   AF-A0A1X1XBL4-F1
#
_cell.length_a   1.000
_cell.length_b   1.000
_cell.length_c   1.000
_cell.angle_alpha   90.00
_cell.angle_beta   90.00
_cell.angle_gamma   90.00
#
_symmetry.space_group_name_H-M   'P 1'
#
loop_
_entity.id
_entity.type
_entity.pdbx_description
1 polymer ?
#
loop_
_entity_poly.entity_id
_entity_poly.type
_entity_poly.pdbx_seq_one_letter_code
_entity_poly.pdbx_strand_id
1 'polypeptide(L)'
;MTASRVGAPDPGLVEVLAGARTIALNFWNADEFDIYDCLRRSWYVREMPIALAAVLRATRRAVPGGDLYAVNDAEGCTAERIAEVFNVAIAKVLQAQRKSGTQVAGAAKSVPFTGGGGR
;
A
#
# COMPACT_ATOMS: atom_id res chain seq x y z
N MET A 1 -6.33 -16.22 18.89
CA MET A 1 -6.87 -15.35 17.82
C MET A 1 -6.79 -13.91 18.32
N THR A 2 -5.67 -13.25 18.11
CA THR A 2 -5.46 -11.86 18.49
C THR A 2 -6.02 -10.95 17.40
N ALA A 3 -6.94 -10.07 17.78
CA ALA A 3 -7.48 -9.04 16.91
C ALA A 3 -6.34 -8.23 16.29
N SER A 4 -6.25 -8.24 14.96
CA SER A 4 -5.41 -7.33 14.19
C SER A 4 -5.72 -5.91 14.64
N ARG A 5 -4.76 -5.27 15.31
CA ARG A 5 -4.85 -3.85 15.68
C ARG A 5 -4.99 -3.05 14.38
N VAL A 6 -6.20 -2.55 14.15
CA VAL A 6 -6.49 -1.51 13.17
C VAL A 6 -5.56 -0.33 13.50
N GLY A 7 -4.55 -0.09 12.65
CA GLY A 7 -3.70 1.09 12.75
C GLY A 7 -2.20 0.86 12.79
N ALA A 8 -1.70 -0.39 12.86
CA ALA A 8 -0.26 -0.61 12.66
C ALA A 8 0.09 -0.39 11.18
N PRO A 9 1.16 0.36 10.86
CA PRO A 9 1.68 0.41 9.50
C PRO A 9 2.00 -1.00 9.06
N ASP A 10 1.30 -1.54 8.06
CA ASP A 10 1.55 -2.90 7.58
C ASP A 10 2.89 -2.91 6.82
N PRO A 11 4.00 -3.37 7.45
CA PRO A 11 5.32 -3.29 6.83
C PRO A 11 5.37 -4.17 5.57
N GLY A 12 4.55 -5.22 5.50
CA GLY A 12 4.49 -6.12 4.36
C GLY A 12 3.96 -5.45 3.10
N LEU A 13 3.13 -4.42 3.22
CA LEU A 13 2.58 -3.72 2.06
C LEU A 13 3.67 -3.00 1.25
N VAL A 14 4.61 -2.33 1.94
CA VAL A 14 5.73 -1.64 1.28
C VAL A 14 6.67 -2.65 0.63
N GLU A 15 6.96 -3.76 1.31
CA GLU A 15 7.85 -4.79 0.78
C GLU A 15 7.28 -5.47 -0.47
N VAL A 16 5.99 -5.78 -0.48
CA VAL A 16 5.33 -6.35 -1.66
C VAL A 16 5.31 -5.36 -2.83
N LEU A 17 5.03 -4.08 -2.58
CA LEU A 17 5.08 -3.08 -3.64
C LEU A 17 6.51 -2.85 -4.18
N ALA A 18 7.51 -2.87 -3.30
CA ALA A 18 8.91 -2.75 -3.70
C ALA A 18 9.39 -3.97 -4.50
N GLY A 19 8.95 -5.18 -4.12
CA GLY A 19 9.20 -6.38 -4.92
C GLY A 19 8.52 -6.33 -6.28
N ALA A 20 7.27 -5.87 -6.35
CA ALA A 20 6.54 -5.73 -7.61
C ALA A 20 7.22 -4.73 -8.55
N ARG A 21 7.76 -3.63 -8.01
CA ARG A 21 8.61 -2.69 -8.77
C ARG A 21 9.82 -3.39 -9.39
N THR A 22 10.57 -4.16 -8.60
CA THR A 22 11.73 -4.91 -9.12
C THR A 22 11.30 -5.90 -10.19
N ILE A 23 10.21 -6.63 -9.98
CA ILE A 23 9.69 -7.58 -10.96
C ILE A 23 9.29 -6.86 -12.25
N ALA A 24 8.61 -5.72 -12.17
CA ALA A 24 8.20 -4.96 -13.34
C ALA A 24 9.39 -4.54 -14.22
N LEU A 25 10.47 -4.03 -13.62
CA LEU A 25 11.68 -3.64 -14.36
C LEU A 25 12.39 -4.80 -15.07
N ASN A 26 12.16 -6.05 -14.66
CA ASN A 26 12.86 -7.22 -15.19
C ASN A 26 11.99 -8.11 -16.07
N PHE A 27 10.68 -8.13 -15.83
CA PHE A 27 9.78 -9.13 -16.41
C PHE A 27 8.49 -8.54 -16.97
N TRP A 28 8.21 -7.25 -16.79
CA TRP A 28 6.96 -6.69 -17.31
C TRP A 28 6.91 -6.79 -18.83
N ASN A 29 5.78 -7.26 -19.32
CA ASN A 29 5.41 -7.29 -20.72
C ASN A 29 3.91 -7.00 -20.80
N ALA A 30 3.50 -6.08 -21.66
CA ALA A 30 2.12 -5.63 -21.72
C ALA A 30 1.12 -6.78 -21.97
N ASP A 31 1.53 -7.78 -22.76
CA ASP A 31 0.66 -8.88 -23.21
C ASP A 31 0.82 -10.15 -22.35
N GLU A 32 2.05 -10.44 -21.91
CA GLU A 32 2.37 -11.74 -21.29
C GLU A 32 2.55 -11.69 -19.77
N PHE A 33 2.89 -10.53 -19.21
CA PHE A 33 3.23 -10.40 -17.79
C PHE A 33 2.94 -8.99 -17.27
N ASP A 34 1.65 -8.77 -17.00
CA ASP A 34 1.10 -7.44 -16.78
C ASP A 34 1.38 -6.87 -15.37
N ILE A 35 0.84 -5.68 -15.11
CA ILE A 35 0.94 -5.01 -13.79
C ILE A 35 0.36 -5.85 -12.64
N TYR A 36 -0.68 -6.65 -12.87
CA TYR A 36 -1.25 -7.55 -11.86
C TYR A 36 -0.35 -8.75 -11.61
N ASP A 37 0.30 -9.29 -12.64
CA ASP A 37 1.22 -10.41 -12.52
C ASP A 37 2.48 -10.02 -11.75
N CYS A 38 2.98 -8.80 -11.96
CA CYS A 38 4.03 -8.21 -11.14
C CYS A 38 3.65 -8.19 -9.64
N LEU A 39 2.42 -7.77 -9.32
CA LEU A 39 1.90 -7.74 -7.95
C LEU A 39 1.70 -9.14 -7.38
N ARG A 40 1.01 -10.02 -8.11
CA ARG A 40 0.71 -11.40 -7.68
C ARG A 40 1.99 -12.16 -7.41
N ARG A 41 2.98 -12.05 -8.30
CA ARG A 41 4.27 -12.72 -8.14
C ARG A 41 5.04 -12.19 -6.93
N SER A 42 5.11 -10.86 -6.75
CA SER A 42 5.76 -10.31 -5.57
C SER A 42 5.05 -10.67 -4.26
N TRP A 43 3.72 -10.74 -4.27
CA TRP A 43 2.94 -11.11 -3.09
C TRP A 43 3.15 -12.59 -2.73
N TYR A 44 3.08 -13.47 -3.73
CA TYR A 44 3.27 -14.91 -3.55
C TYR A 44 4.66 -15.25 -3.02
N VAL A 45 5.72 -14.73 -3.66
CA VAL A 45 7.12 -15.07 -3.31
C VAL A 45 7.53 -14.60 -1.91
N ARG A 46 6.86 -13.57 -1.38
CA ARG A 46 7.20 -13.00 -0.07
C ARG A 46 6.43 -13.61 1.09
N GLU A 47 5.43 -14.46 0.82
CA GLU A 47 4.62 -15.16 1.84
C GLU A 47 4.08 -14.25 2.96
N MET A 48 3.84 -12.97 2.65
CA MET A 48 3.46 -11.99 3.67
C MET A 48 2.02 -12.23 4.14
N PRO A 49 1.72 -12.07 5.44
CA PRO A 49 0.38 -12.26 6.01
C PRO A 49 -0.57 -11.08 5.69
N ILE A 50 -0.41 -10.47 4.52
CA ILE A 50 -1.21 -9.36 4.04
C ILE A 50 -2.17 -9.88 2.98
N ALA A 51 -3.41 -9.41 3.00
CA ALA A 51 -4.37 -9.77 1.97
C ALA A 51 -3.93 -9.17 0.62
N LEU A 52 -3.90 -9.97 -0.45
CA LEU A 52 -3.64 -9.47 -1.81
C LEU A 52 -4.55 -8.29 -2.18
N ALA A 53 -5.81 -8.31 -1.74
CA ALA A 53 -6.75 -7.21 -1.95
C ALA A 53 -6.28 -5.88 -1.33
N ALA A 54 -5.52 -5.89 -0.23
CA ALA A 54 -4.94 -4.69 0.35
C ALA A 54 -3.83 -4.11 -0.55
N VAL A 55 -3.00 -4.98 -1.13
CA VAL A 55 -1.98 -4.62 -2.11
C VAL A 55 -2.61 -3.99 -3.34
N LEU A 56 -3.61 -4.65 -3.94
CA LEU A 56 -4.34 -4.13 -5.10
C LEU A 56 -4.98 -2.76 -4.82
N ARG A 57 -5.61 -2.58 -3.65
CA ARG A 57 -6.19 -1.29 -3.26
C ARG A 57 -5.13 -0.20 -3.12
N ALA A 58 -3.94 -0.53 -2.61
CA ALA A 58 -2.85 0.43 -2.51
C ALA A 58 -2.36 0.87 -3.89
N THR A 59 -2.16 -0.07 -4.82
CA THR A 59 -1.74 0.22 -6.20
C THR A 59 -2.80 1.01 -6.96
N ARG A 60 -4.08 0.65 -6.85
CA ARG A 60 -5.17 1.40 -7.49
C ARG A 60 -5.21 2.86 -7.05
N ARG A 61 -4.93 3.16 -5.78
CA ARG A 61 -4.83 4.55 -5.31
C ARG A 61 -3.66 5.33 -5.89
N ALA A 62 -2.66 4.67 -6.48
CA ALA A 62 -1.54 5.33 -7.13
C ALA A 62 -1.90 5.88 -8.52
N VAL A 63 -2.95 5.34 -9.15
CA VAL A 63 -3.35 5.67 -10.52
C VAL A 63 -4.64 6.51 -10.52
N PRO A 64 -4.76 7.54 -11.39
CA PRO A 64 -6.03 8.23 -11.61
C PRO A 64 -7.14 7.28 -12.02
N GLY A 65 -8.31 7.36 -11.38
CA GLY A 65 -9.44 6.45 -11.65
C GLY A 65 -9.25 5.01 -11.13
N GLY A 66 -8.05 4.62 -10.70
CA GLY A 66 -7.77 3.31 -10.13
C GLY A 66 -7.84 2.14 -11.10
N ASP A 67 -7.83 2.41 -12.40
CA ASP A 67 -7.78 1.40 -13.44
C ASP A 67 -6.32 1.06 -13.78
N LEU A 68 -5.90 -0.15 -13.42
CA LEU A 68 -4.52 -0.59 -13.68
C LEU A 68 -4.36 -1.13 -15.10
N TYR A 69 -5.42 -1.67 -15.72
CA TYR A 69 -5.36 -2.13 -17.10
C TYR A 69 -5.23 -0.94 -18.04
N ALA A 70 -5.97 0.14 -17.81
CA ALA A 70 -5.83 1.37 -18.59
C ALA A 70 -4.39 1.93 -18.57
N VAL A 71 -3.61 1.71 -17.50
CA VAL A 71 -2.19 2.09 -17.46
C VAL A 71 -1.32 1.06 -18.17
N ASN A 72 -1.59 -0.23 -17.99
CA ASN A 72 -0.85 -1.31 -18.66
C ASN A 72 -0.95 -1.19 -20.18
N ASP A 73 -2.15 -0.91 -20.66
CA ASP A 73 -2.52 -0.93 -22.09
C ASP A 73 -2.36 0.46 -22.75
N ALA A 74 -1.86 1.45 -21.99
CA ALA A 74 -1.60 2.78 -22.53
C ALA A 74 -0.57 2.71 -23.67
N GLU A 75 -0.81 3.45 -24.75
CA GLU A 75 0.12 3.51 -25.87
C GLU A 75 1.49 4.02 -25.40
N GLY A 76 2.55 3.29 -25.76
CA GLY A 76 3.92 3.60 -25.33
C GLY A 76 4.21 3.33 -23.86
N CYS A 77 3.39 2.53 -23.16
CA CYS A 77 3.69 2.10 -21.80
C CYS A 77 5.02 1.32 -21.74
N THR A 78 5.77 1.53 -20.66
CA THR A 78 7.07 0.90 -20.44
C THR A 78 7.16 0.28 -19.06
N ALA A 79 8.12 -0.62 -18.88
CA ALA A 79 8.42 -1.22 -17.59
C ALA A 79 8.73 -0.16 -16.51
N GLU A 80 9.43 0.92 -16.88
CA GLU A 80 9.72 2.05 -15.97
C GLU A 80 8.45 2.78 -15.56
N ARG A 81 7.50 2.95 -16.48
CA ARG A 81 6.21 3.57 -16.16
C ARG A 81 5.43 2.74 -15.16
N ILE A 82 5.40 1.42 -15.34
CA ILE A 82 4.75 0.49 -14.39
C ILE A 82 5.48 0.47 -13.05
N ALA A 83 6.81 0.44 -13.06
CA ALA A 83 7.63 0.54 -11.86
C ALA A 83 7.33 1.84 -11.08
N GLU A 84 7.10 2.95 -11.78
CA GLU A 84 6.74 4.23 -11.17
C GLU A 84 5.35 4.20 -10.51
N VAL A 85 4.39 3.46 -11.05
CA VAL A 85 3.10 3.24 -10.37
C VAL A 85 3.33 2.62 -8.98
N PHE A 86 4.24 1.65 -8.87
CA PHE A 86 4.57 1.03 -7.59
C PHE A 86 5.31 2.00 -6.65
N ASN A 87 6.21 2.85 -7.17
CA ASN A 87 6.84 3.91 -6.37
C ASN A 87 5.81 4.87 -5.77
N VAL A 88 4.85 5.34 -6.59
CA VAL A 88 3.77 6.22 -6.14
C VAL A 88 2.91 5.52 -5.09
N ALA A 89 2.60 4.24 -5.27
CA ALA A 89 1.87 3.44 -4.28
C ALA A 89 2.62 3.37 -2.94
N ILE A 90 3.93 3.09 -2.97
CA ILE A 90 4.79 3.07 -1.77
C ILE A 90 4.76 4.42 -1.06
N ALA A 91 4.97 5.51 -1.79
CA ALA A 91 4.96 6.86 -1.23
C ALA A 91 3.63 7.19 -0.54
N LYS A 92 2.49 6.82 -1.15
CA LYS A 92 1.16 7.03 -0.56
C LYS A 92 0.94 6.18 0.69
N VAL A 93 1.41 4.93 0.71
CA VAL A 93 1.35 4.07 1.89
C VAL A 93 2.16 4.68 3.04
N LEU A 94 3.41 5.07 2.79
CA LEU A 94 4.27 5.71 3.79
C LEU A 94 3.66 7.01 4.32
N GLN A 95 3.06 7.82 3.44
CA GLN A 95 2.36 9.05 3.84
C GLN A 95 1.15 8.77 4.74
N ALA A 96 0.34 7.77 4.42
CA ALA A 96 -0.82 7.37 5.22
C ALA A 96 -0.41 6.83 6.60
N GLN A 97 0.70 6.08 6.66
CA GLN A 97 1.27 5.59 7.91
C GLN A 97 1.74 6.74 8.82
N ARG A 98 2.42 7.76 8.24
CA ARG A 98 2.82 8.96 8.99
C ARG A 98 1.62 9.71 9.57
N LYS A 99 0.57 9.95 8.77
CA LYS A 99 -0.66 10.61 9.23
C LYS A 99 -1.34 9.87 10.38
N SER A 100 -1.38 8.54 10.30
CA SER A 100 -1.96 7.68 11.33
C SER A 100 -1.17 7.75 12.64
N GLY A 101 0.17 7.72 12.56
CA GLY A 101 1.04 7.89 13.74
C GLY A 101 0.88 9.26 14.41
N THR A 102 0.72 10.33 13.64
CA THR A 102 0.49 11.68 14.17
C THR A 102 -0.88 11.82 14.84
N GLN A 103 -1.94 11.20 14.30
CA GLN A 103 -3.28 11.23 14.93
C GLN A 103 -3.33 10.50 16.27
N VAL A 104 -2.63 9.37 16.43
CA VAL A 104 -2.57 8.64 17.70
C VAL A 104 -1.86 9.46 18.79
N ALA A 105 -0.81 10.21 18.43
CA ALA A 105 -0.11 11.09 19.37
C ALA A 105 -0.96 12.31 19.80
N GLY A 106 -1.85 12.80 18.94
CA GLY A 106 -2.72 13.95 19.23
C GLY A 106 -3.94 13.64 20.12
N ALA A 107 -4.48 12.42 20.05
CA ALA A 107 -5.68 12.03 20.80
C ALA A 107 -5.43 11.74 22.30
N ALA A 108 -4.17 11.59 22.73
CA ALA A 108 -3.82 11.27 24.11
C ALA A 108 -3.88 12.46 25.09
N LYS A 109 -4.25 13.67 24.62
CA LYS A 109 -4.35 14.88 25.47
C LYS A 109 -5.76 15.44 25.48
N SER A 110 -6.69 14.82 26.21
CA SER A 110 -7.79 15.52 26.91
C SER A 110 -8.83 14.56 27.50
N VAL A 111 -8.67 14.25 28.78
CA VAL A 111 -9.80 14.31 29.72
C VAL A 111 -9.23 14.67 31.10
N PRO A 112 -9.43 15.90 31.62
CA PRO A 112 -9.25 16.14 33.04
C PRO A 112 -10.43 15.48 33.77
N PHE A 113 -10.14 14.43 34.54
CA PHE A 113 -11.08 13.90 35.53
C PHE A 113 -11.19 14.91 36.67
N THR A 114 -12.15 15.84 36.58
CA THR A 114 -12.56 16.68 37.71
C THR A 114 -13.53 15.89 38.58
N GLY A 115 -12.98 15.07 39.48
CA GLY A 115 -13.72 14.48 40.59
C GLY A 115 -13.96 15.53 41.68
N GLY A 116 -15.17 16.11 41.69
CA GLY A 116 -15.65 17.00 42.74
C GLY A 116 -16.95 16.48 43.35
N GLY A 117 -17.00 16.43 44.69
CA GLY A 117 -18.15 16.06 45.51
C GLY A 117 -17.71 15.09 46.60
N GLY A 118 -17.50 15.48 47.85
CA GLY A 118 -18.26 16.41 48.67
C GLY A 118 -18.79 15.60 49.85
N ARG A 119 -18.15 15.75 51.01
CA ARG A 119 -18.64 15.33 52.33
C ARG A 119 -18.18 16.35 53.35
#